data_AF-A0A4R5E312-F1
#
_entry.id   AF-A0A4R5E312-F1
#
_cell.length_a   1.000
_cell.length_b   1.000
_cell.length_c   1.000
_cell.angle_alpha   90.00
_cell.angle_beta   90.00
_cell.angle_gamma   90.00
#
_symmetry.space_group_name_H-M   'P 1'
#
loop_
_entity.id
_entity.type
_entity.pdbx_description
1 polymer ?
#
loop_
_entity_poly.entity_id
_entity_poly.type
_entity_poly.pdbx_seq_one_letter_code
_entity_poly.pdbx_strand_id
1 'polypeptide(L)' 'MYCSTCGDERVFEQPPCPDGHGEECPERACVDCGSAVLVGAPPPALPPAPGHATGTAPEPTTAPAH' A
#
# COMPACT_ATOMS: atom_id res chain seq x y z
N MET A 1 7.53 18.92 0.36
CA MET A 1 6.86 17.93 1.25
C MET A 1 7.96 17.19 1.99
N TYR A 2 7.76 16.79 3.25
CA TYR A 2 8.81 16.09 3.99
C TYR A 2 8.87 14.61 3.58
N CYS A 3 10.07 14.11 3.26
CA CYS A 3 10.31 12.69 2.99
C CYS A 3 10.95 12.04 4.21
N SER A 4 10.22 11.17 4.90
CA SER A 4 10.74 10.45 6.08
C SER A 4 11.93 9.53 5.79
N THR A 5 12.06 9.05 4.55
CA THR A 5 13.17 8.21 4.11
C THR A 5 14.45 9.01 3.88
N CYS A 6 14.34 10.22 3.30
CA CYS A 6 15.50 11.10 3.09
C CYS A 6 15.86 11.89 4.36
N GLY A 7 14.88 12.23 5.19
CA GLY A 7 15.08 13.05 6.38
C GLY A 7 14.92 14.56 6.14
N ASP A 8 14.43 14.99 4.97
CA ASP A 8 14.35 16.41 4.59
C ASP A 8 13.12 16.70 3.72
N GLU A 9 12.93 17.98 3.40
CA GLU A 9 11.97 18.43 2.38
C GLU A 9 12.44 18.06 0.97
N ARG A 10 11.58 17.36 0.22
CA ARG A 10 11.86 16.91 -1.15
C ARG A 10 10.72 17.26 -2.11
N VAL A 11 11.04 17.19 -3.39
CA VAL A 11 10.08 17.24 -4.50
C VAL A 11 9.49 15.85 -4.69
N PHE A 12 8.20 15.82 -5.03
CA PHE A 12 7.48 14.58 -5.29
C PHE A 12 6.76 14.67 -6.63
N GLU A 13 6.84 13.60 -7.41
CA GLU A 13 6.15 13.42 -8.68
C GLU A 13 4.99 12.43 -8.53
N GLN A 14 4.08 12.41 -9.48
CA GLN A 14 3.02 11.41 -9.55
C GLN A 14 3.48 10.28 -10.48
N PRO A 15 3.81 9.09 -9.96
CA PRO A 15 4.18 7.97 -10.80
C PRO A 15 2.98 7.48 -11.63
N PRO A 16 3.21 6.75 -12.74
CA PRO A 16 2.15 6.10 -13.48
C PRO A 16 1.36 5.17 -12.57
N CYS A 17 0.06 5.44 -12.43
CA CYS A 17 -0.82 4.76 -11.49
C CYS A 17 -1.39 3.47 -12.12
N PRO A 18 -0.96 2.26 -11.71
CA PRO A 18 -1.40 1.01 -12.31
C PRO A 18 -2.88 0.72 -12.06
N ASP A 19 -3.46 1.26 -10.99
CA ASP A 19 -4.89 1.20 -10.69
C ASP A 19 -5.76 2.05 -11.63
N GLY A 20 -5.15 2.84 -12.53
CA GLY A 20 -5.88 3.57 -13.58
C GLY A 20 -6.49 4.90 -13.14
N HIS A 21 -6.06 5.46 -12.00
CA HIS A 21 -6.55 6.76 -11.52
C HIS A 21 -5.98 7.97 -12.28
N GLY A 22 -4.96 7.77 -13.14
CA GLY A 22 -4.36 8.83 -13.94
C GLY A 22 -3.87 10.01 -13.09
N GLU A 23 -4.25 11.22 -13.49
CA GLU A 23 -3.91 12.49 -12.81
C GLU A 23 -4.54 12.65 -11.41
N GLU A 24 -5.60 11.89 -11.13
CA GLU A 24 -6.29 11.90 -9.83
C GLU A 24 -5.68 10.90 -8.83
N CYS A 25 -4.60 10.20 -9.19
CA CYS A 25 -3.96 9.25 -8.30
C CYS A 25 -3.37 9.97 -7.07
N PRO A 26 -3.77 9.60 -5.83
CA PRO A 26 -3.30 10.27 -4.61
C PRO A 26 -1.84 9.93 -4.28
N GLU A 27 -1.21 9.03 -5.01
CA GLU A 27 0.18 8.66 -4.81
C GLU A 27 1.15 9.73 -5.33
N ARG A 28 2.14 10.06 -4.50
CA ARG A 28 3.25 10.96 -4.80
C ARG A 28 4.55 10.26 -4.42
N ALA A 29 5.47 10.08 -5.36
CA ALA A 29 6.79 9.48 -5.14
C ALA A 29 7.88 10.55 -5.04
N CYS A 30 8.77 10.42 -4.06
CA CYS A 30 9.95 11.29 -3.94
C CYS A 30 10.84 11.10 -5.17
N VAL A 31 11.18 12.20 -5.86
CA VAL A 31 11.98 12.16 -7.10
C VAL A 31 13.42 11.68 -6.87
N ASP A 32 13.90 11.69 -5.62
CA ASP A 32 15.27 11.36 -5.25
C ASP A 32 15.42 9.90 -4.80
N CYS A 33 14.52 9.42 -3.94
CA CYS A 33 14.61 8.09 -3.32
C CYS A 33 13.49 7.11 -3.75
N GLY A 34 12.45 7.58 -4.44
CA GLY A 34 11.32 6.76 -4.89
C GLY A 34 10.28 6.43 -3.81
N SER A 35 10.44 6.89 -2.57
CA SER A 35 9.47 6.63 -1.50
C SER A 35 8.13 7.29 -1.80
N ALA A 36 7.04 6.51 -1.76
CA ALA A 36 5.67 6.97 -2.02
C ALA A 36 4.97 7.48 -0.75
N VAL A 37 4.14 8.52 -0.91
CA VAL A 37 3.23 9.05 0.11
C VAL A 37 1.85 9.29 -0.52
N LEU A 38 0.79 9.17 0.27
CA LEU A 38 -0.58 9.46 -0.17
C LEU A 38 -0.95 10.90 0.19
N VAL A 39 -1.36 11.67 -0.80
CA VAL A 39 -1.86 13.05 -0.65
C VAL A 39 -3.34 13.13 -0.98
N GLY A 40 -4.08 13.93 -0.21
CA GLY A 40 -5.53 14.07 -0.33
C GLY A 40 -6.28 13.52 0.89
N ALA A 41 -7.59 13.72 0.91
CA ALA A 41 -8.43 13.13 1.95
C ALA A 41 -8.58 11.62 1.68
N PRO A 42 -8.39 10.74 2.69
CA PRO A 42 -8.71 9.34 2.51
C PRO A 42 -10.19 9.22 2.14
N PRO A 43 -10.57 8.29 1.25
CA PRO A 43 -11.98 8.02 1.01
C PRO A 43 -12.67 7.68 2.33
N PRO A 44 -13.97 7.96 2.47
CA PRO A 44 -14.72 7.61 3.67
C PRO A 44 -14.49 6.13 3.96
N ALA A 45 -14.11 5.82 5.20
CA ALA A 45 -13.86 4.45 5.63
C ALA A 45 -15.14 3.64 5.38
N LEU A 46 -15.05 2.69 4.45
CA LEU A 46 -16.13 1.74 4.24
C LEU A 46 -16.26 0.89 5.51
N PRO A 47 -17.49 0.50 5.90
CA PRO A 47 -17.65 -0.45 6.99
C PRO A 47 -16.83 -1.71 6.68
N PRO A 48 -16.21 -2.34 7.69
CA PRO A 48 -15.44 -3.54 7.47
C PRO A 48 -16.34 -4.55 6.74
N ALA A 49 -15.85 -5.07 5.60
CA ALA A 49 -16.56 -6.15 4.92
C ALA A 49 -16.78 -7.28 5.94
N PRO A 50 -17.97 -7.91 5.97
CA PRO A 50 -18.18 -9.07 6.81
C PRO A 50 -17.08 -10.07 6.49
N GLY A 51 -16.26 -10.36 7.50
CA GLY A 51 -15.00 -11.05 7.29
C GLY A 51 -15.22 -12.36 6.55
N HIS A 52 -14.64 -12.47 5.36
CA HIS A 52 -14.33 -13.80 4.84
C HIS A 52 -13.33 -14.36 5.84
N ALA A 53 -13.81 -15.24 6.71
CA ALA A 53 -12.94 -16.03 7.56
C ALA A 53 -11.85 -16.58 6.64
N THR A 54 -10.63 -16.08 6.81
CA THR A 54 -9.45 -16.78 6.34
C THR A 54 -9.62 -18.17 6.91
N GLY A 55 -9.96 -19.12 6.05
CA GLY A 55 -9.82 -20.51 6.37
C GLY A 55 -8.35 -20.67 6.69
N THR A 56 -8.01 -20.65 7.98
CA THR A 56 -6.84 -21.31 8.50
C THR A 56 -6.96 -22.73 7.99
N ALA A 57 -6.32 -23.02 6.86
CA ALA A 57 -6.08 -24.37 6.44
C ALA A 57 -5.26 -25.00 7.58
N PRO A 58 -5.75 -26.04 8.26
CA PRO A 58 -4.88 -26.78 9.16
C PRO A 58 -3.76 -27.36 8.29
N GLU A 59 -2.51 -27.10 8.68
CA GLU A 59 -1.33 -27.68 8.06
C GLU A 59 -1.54 -29.20 7.89
N PRO A 60 -1.28 -29.78 6.71
CA PRO A 60 -1.24 -31.23 6.62
C PRO A 60 -0.04 -31.70 7.42
N THR A 61 -0.31 -32.18 8.65
CA THR A 61 0.66 -32.93 9.45
C THR A 61 1.05 -34.20 8.69
N THR A 62 2.08 -34.09 7.87
CA THR A 62 2.84 -35.24 7.40
C THR A 62 3.71 -35.68 8.56
N ALA A 63 3.22 -36.68 9.29
CA ALA A 63 4.04 -37.48 10.17
C ALA A 63 4.78 -38.55 9.35
N PRO A 64 6.11 -38.67 9.42
CA PRO A 64 6.83 -39.82 8.88
C PRO A 64 7.01 -40.93 9.94
N ALA A 65 6.69 -42.18 9.57
CA ALA A 65 7.27 -43.47 10.01
C ALA A 65 6.26 -44.60 9.69
N HIS A 66 6.59 -45.77 9.12
CA HIS A 66 7.80 -46.60 9.16
C HIS A 66 8.09 -47.26 7.81
#